data_AF-A0A316LM06-F1
#
_entry.id   AF-A0A316LM06-F1
#
_cell.length_a   1.000
_cell.length_b   1.000
_cell.length_c   1.000
_cell.angle_alpha   90.00
_cell.angle_beta   90.00
_cell.angle_gamma   90.00
#
_symmetry.space_group_name_H-M   'P 1'
#
loop_
_entity.id
_entity.type
_entity.pdbx_description
1 polymer ?
#
loop_
_entity_poly.entity_id
_entity_poly.type
_entity_poly.pdbx_seq_one_letter_code
_entity_poly.pdbx_strand_id
1 'polypeptide(L)'
;NIVRVGEELKKLLEEKGFRVIHDTTDHEPPKLATAYERSEQTMRYYQEKYPDMDLYIDLHRDAADVEKSKDDVVILEGKRCARIMFVVGKGTKYEDKPDFDANYALAERLTQDVYVSEKTFSFEKILEVLPEQTKLVLYYSKKPDMRKAVYKEIKKKAVCAEGDSLKEDALLKWLISSAKKEGIRLAKPVAELLIEICGSEMYALKNELEKLKYAQIFQPTEEDMRNIVAGSREYDIFNFHNAMMAGNYSEAFNIFEKLRRDRSALMGFIGLLVSKFSPMYMARQCADAGMNDRQIAERLSQATGIKHYPALFAARDCRDFQLEQIRRALQELEQADRALKTGGKLPEYKLMFLKIYGKV
;
A
#
# COMPACT_ATOMS: atom_id res chain seq x y z
N ASN A 1 -22.65 -4.55 35.67
CA ASN A 1 -22.68 -3.93 37.01
C ASN A 1 -21.48 -2.97 37.09
N ILE A 2 -21.64 -1.78 36.51
CA ILE A 2 -20.58 -0.76 36.38
C ILE A 2 -20.29 -0.07 37.72
N VAL A 3 -21.31 0.04 38.58
CA VAL A 3 -21.19 0.52 39.97
C VAL A 3 -20.15 -0.29 40.76
N ARG A 4 -20.13 -1.61 40.61
CA ARG A 4 -19.08 -2.44 41.24
C ARG A 4 -17.66 -2.09 40.75
N VAL A 5 -17.50 -1.75 39.48
CA VAL A 5 -16.20 -1.32 38.92
C VAL A 5 -15.80 0.02 39.54
N GLY A 6 -16.75 0.95 39.68
CA GLY A 6 -16.54 2.22 40.37
C GLY A 6 -16.12 2.06 41.83
N GLU A 7 -16.73 1.11 42.56
CA GLU A 7 -16.37 0.85 43.96
C GLU A 7 -14.93 0.31 44.09
N GLU A 8 -14.52 -0.59 43.20
CA GLU A 8 -13.13 -1.10 43.21
C GLU A 8 -12.13 0.02 42.84
N LEU A 9 -12.48 0.86 41.86
CA LEU A 9 -11.64 2.00 41.47
C LEU A 9 -11.49 2.98 42.64
N LYS A 10 -12.59 3.31 43.34
CA LYS A 10 -12.57 4.15 44.54
C LYS A 10 -11.58 3.61 45.55
N LYS A 11 -11.69 2.33 45.91
CA LYS A 11 -10.82 1.69 46.89
C LYS A 11 -9.34 1.80 46.49
N LEU A 12 -9.01 1.48 45.23
CA LEU A 12 -7.63 1.53 44.72
C LEU A 12 -7.04 2.95 44.71
N LEU A 13 -7.88 3.97 44.48
CA LEU A 13 -7.47 5.37 44.53
C LEU A 13 -7.31 5.85 45.98
N GLU A 14 -8.21 5.47 46.89
CA GLU A 14 -8.08 5.77 48.32
C GLU A 14 -6.82 5.14 48.92
N GLU A 15 -6.47 3.91 48.53
CA GLU A 15 -5.19 3.25 48.90
C GLU A 15 -3.96 4.02 48.40
N LYS A 16 -4.09 4.81 47.33
CA LYS A 16 -3.04 5.69 46.80
C LYS A 16 -3.06 7.10 47.40
N GLY A 17 -3.97 7.36 48.36
CA GLY A 17 -4.07 8.63 49.08
C GLY A 17 -5.01 9.65 48.44
N PHE A 18 -5.79 9.28 47.43
CA PHE A 18 -6.81 10.16 46.86
C PHE A 18 -8.08 10.20 47.73
N ARG A 19 -8.75 11.36 47.77
CA ARG A 19 -10.11 11.48 48.33
C ARG A 19 -11.10 11.27 47.20
N VAL A 20 -11.96 10.27 47.30
CA VAL A 20 -12.83 9.87 46.19
C VAL A 20 -14.30 9.89 46.59
N ILE A 21 -15.12 10.51 45.75
CA ILE A 21 -16.58 10.44 45.82
C ILE A 21 -17.03 9.46 44.74
N HIS A 22 -17.72 8.39 45.14
CA HIS A 22 -18.34 7.45 44.22
C HIS A 22 -19.85 7.73 44.18
N ASP A 23 -20.29 8.46 43.16
CA ASP A 23 -21.70 8.70 42.90
C ASP A 23 -22.27 7.51 42.12
N THR A 24 -23.35 6.92 42.64
CA THR A 24 -23.99 5.73 42.05
C THR A 24 -25.33 6.05 41.38
N THR A 25 -25.61 7.33 41.10
CA THR A 25 -26.85 7.76 40.45
C THR A 25 -26.96 7.13 39.07
N ASP A 26 -28.14 6.61 38.74
CA ASP A 26 -28.44 6.10 37.41
C ASP A 26 -28.93 7.25 36.53
N HIS A 27 -28.08 7.73 35.63
CA HIS A 27 -28.42 8.81 34.71
C HIS A 27 -29.13 8.34 33.43
N GLU A 28 -29.31 7.04 33.21
CA GLU A 28 -29.94 6.54 31.98
C GLU A 28 -31.45 6.83 31.91
N PRO A 29 -32.27 6.56 32.94
CA PRO A 29 -33.72 6.81 32.90
C PRO A 29 -34.07 8.31 32.82
N PRO A 30 -35.17 8.69 32.15
CA PRO A 30 -36.07 7.83 31.37
C PRO A 30 -35.62 7.61 29.92
N LYS A 31 -34.63 8.37 29.43
CA LYS A 31 -34.14 8.31 28.04
C LYS A 31 -32.62 8.42 28.01
N LEU A 32 -31.99 7.38 27.46
CA LEU A 32 -30.53 7.32 27.26
C LEU A 32 -29.97 8.54 26.51
N ALA A 33 -30.69 9.04 25.49
CA ALA A 33 -30.24 10.19 24.69
C ALA A 33 -30.03 11.49 25.48
N THR A 34 -30.56 11.56 26.71
CA THR A 34 -30.46 12.73 27.60
C THR A 34 -29.66 12.42 28.87
N ALA A 35 -28.97 11.27 28.93
CA ALA A 35 -28.24 10.83 30.11
C ALA A 35 -27.05 11.75 30.44
N TYR A 36 -26.33 12.21 29.41
CA TYR A 36 -25.19 13.13 29.60
C TYR A 36 -25.60 14.48 30.19
N GLU A 37 -26.77 15.03 29.83
CA GLU A 37 -27.28 16.29 30.42
C GLU A 37 -27.55 16.14 31.93
N ARG A 38 -28.02 14.97 32.37
CA ARG A 38 -28.23 14.68 33.81
C ARG A 38 -26.91 14.42 34.53
N SER A 39 -25.98 13.71 33.90
CA SER A 39 -24.64 13.49 34.46
C SER A 39 -23.91 14.82 34.67
N GLU A 40 -24.03 15.76 33.73
CA GLU A 40 -23.50 17.12 33.86
C GLU A 40 -24.07 17.87 35.07
N GLN A 41 -25.38 17.76 35.34
CA GLN A 41 -25.99 18.36 36.53
C GLN A 41 -25.41 17.79 37.83
N THR A 42 -25.14 16.48 37.88
CA THR A 42 -24.46 15.85 39.01
C THR A 42 -23.03 16.36 39.17
N MET A 43 -22.28 16.51 38.06
CA MET A 43 -20.95 17.10 38.11
C MET A 43 -20.96 18.53 38.66
N ARG A 44 -21.89 19.37 38.18
CA ARG A 44 -22.06 20.76 38.65
C ARG A 44 -22.41 20.83 40.14
N TYR A 45 -23.30 19.95 40.61
CA TYR A 45 -23.61 19.85 42.04
C TYR A 45 -22.35 19.59 42.89
N TYR A 46 -21.49 18.67 42.46
CA TYR A 46 -20.24 18.40 43.18
C TYR A 46 -19.21 19.51 43.03
N GLN A 47 -19.15 20.18 41.88
CA GLN A 47 -18.28 21.33 41.67
C GLN A 47 -18.62 22.49 42.63
N GLU A 48 -19.91 22.76 42.85
CA GLU A 48 -20.37 23.77 43.81
C GLU A 48 -20.07 23.36 45.26
N LYS A 49 -20.24 22.08 45.58
CA LYS A 49 -20.06 21.56 46.94
C LYS A 49 -18.59 21.37 47.33
N TYR A 50 -17.74 21.05 46.35
CA TYR A 50 -16.32 20.75 46.50
C TYR A 50 -15.53 21.49 45.40
N PRO A 51 -15.27 22.79 45.55
CA PRO A 51 -14.60 23.60 44.52
C PRO A 51 -13.16 23.17 44.26
N ASP A 52 -12.53 22.45 45.20
CA ASP A 52 -11.17 21.92 45.09
C ASP A 52 -11.12 20.51 44.47
N MET A 53 -12.13 20.10 43.69
CA MET A 53 -12.19 18.78 43.05
C MET A 53 -11.34 18.76 41.78
N ASP A 54 -10.32 17.90 41.75
CA ASP A 54 -9.30 17.89 40.67
C ASP A 54 -9.73 17.12 39.40
N LEU A 55 -10.56 16.09 39.54
CA LEU A 55 -10.85 15.13 38.46
C LEU A 55 -12.26 14.55 38.56
N TYR A 56 -12.94 14.49 37.43
CA TYR A 56 -14.19 13.78 37.24
C TYR A 56 -13.98 12.59 36.30
N ILE A 57 -14.47 11.42 36.69
CA ILE A 57 -14.41 10.19 35.87
C ILE A 57 -15.83 9.69 35.67
N ASP A 58 -16.32 9.77 34.43
CA ASP A 58 -17.57 9.14 34.03
C ASP A 58 -17.29 7.68 33.63
N LEU A 59 -17.88 6.73 34.35
CA LEU A 59 -17.68 5.30 34.14
C LEU A 59 -18.94 4.67 33.56
N HIS A 60 -18.85 4.25 32.29
CA HIS A 60 -19.92 3.53 31.61
C HIS A 60 -19.39 2.29 30.89
N ARG A 61 -20.31 1.36 30.57
CA ARG A 61 -20.03 0.20 29.73
C ARG A 61 -20.64 0.44 28.36
N ASP A 62 -19.89 0.20 27.29
CA ASP A 62 -20.43 0.27 25.94
C ASP A 62 -21.57 -0.74 25.72
N ALA A 63 -22.56 -0.32 24.93
CA ALA A 63 -23.61 -1.19 24.42
C ALA A 63 -23.04 -1.96 23.22
N ALA A 64 -22.68 -3.24 23.41
CA ALA A 64 -22.05 -4.05 22.38
C ALA A 64 -23.09 -4.75 21.48
N ASP A 65 -22.87 -4.66 20.17
CA ASP A 65 -23.38 -5.60 19.17
C ASP A 65 -22.45 -6.83 19.16
N VAL A 66 -22.96 -7.97 19.60
CA VAL A 66 -22.17 -9.18 19.96
C VAL A 66 -21.38 -9.74 18.78
N GLU A 67 -21.79 -9.46 17.53
CA GLU A 67 -21.07 -9.92 16.34
C GLU A 67 -19.79 -9.11 16.04
N LYS A 68 -19.68 -7.86 16.52
CA LYS A 68 -18.52 -6.98 16.30
C LYS A 68 -17.49 -7.00 17.43
N SER A 69 -17.82 -7.53 18.62
CA SER A 69 -16.99 -7.43 19.83
C SER A 69 -16.01 -8.59 20.04
N LYS A 70 -15.60 -9.31 18.99
CA LYS A 70 -14.72 -10.49 19.14
C LYS A 70 -13.33 -10.14 19.69
N ASP A 71 -12.94 -8.87 19.64
CA ASP A 71 -11.61 -8.38 20.03
C ASP A 71 -11.57 -7.56 21.34
N ASP A 72 -12.70 -7.41 22.07
CA ASP A 72 -12.79 -6.56 23.27
C ASP A 72 -12.46 -7.26 24.61
N VAL A 73 -11.82 -8.42 24.53
CA VAL A 73 -11.40 -9.20 25.71
C VAL A 73 -9.89 -9.34 25.71
N VAL A 74 -9.27 -9.17 26.88
CA VAL A 74 -7.86 -9.44 27.13
C VAL A 74 -7.72 -10.58 28.13
N ILE A 75 -6.67 -11.39 28.02
CA ILE A 75 -6.35 -12.42 29.01
C ILE A 75 -5.23 -11.91 29.90
N LEU A 76 -5.54 -11.64 31.18
CA LEU A 76 -4.58 -11.24 32.19
C LEU A 76 -4.50 -12.35 33.25
N GLU A 77 -3.29 -12.89 33.44
CA GLU A 77 -3.04 -13.98 34.41
C GLU A 77 -3.99 -15.19 34.26
N GLY A 78 -4.34 -15.53 33.02
CA GLY A 78 -5.26 -16.63 32.70
C GLY A 78 -6.75 -16.30 32.90
N LYS A 79 -7.09 -15.07 33.30
CA LYS A 79 -8.48 -14.60 33.43
C LYS A 79 -8.88 -13.75 32.23
N ARG A 80 -10.09 -13.96 31.72
CA ARG A 80 -10.70 -13.11 30.70
C ARG A 80 -11.18 -11.82 31.34
N CYS A 81 -10.63 -10.69 30.91
CA CYS A 81 -10.93 -9.35 31.40
C CYS A 81 -11.45 -8.48 30.26
N ALA A 82 -12.35 -7.55 30.58
CA ALA A 82 -12.77 -6.51 29.63
C ALA A 82 -11.64 -5.49 29.44
N ARG A 83 -11.52 -4.95 28.22
CA ARG A 83 -10.62 -3.82 27.95
C ARG A 83 -11.23 -2.52 28.51
N ILE A 84 -10.38 -1.62 28.98
CA ILE A 84 -10.77 -0.27 29.40
C ILE A 84 -10.39 0.69 28.27
N MET A 85 -11.29 1.59 27.91
CA MET A 85 -11.05 2.63 26.92
C MET A 85 -11.20 3.99 27.59
N PHE A 86 -10.32 4.93 27.23
CA PHE A 86 -10.44 6.33 27.65
C PHE A 86 -11.01 7.15 26.50
N VAL A 87 -12.12 7.83 26.75
CA VAL A 87 -12.76 8.73 25.78
C VAL A 87 -12.54 10.17 26.23
N VAL A 88 -11.81 10.93 25.44
CA VAL A 88 -11.63 12.38 25.66
C VAL A 88 -12.39 13.12 24.56
N GLY A 89 -13.41 13.88 24.96
CA GLY A 89 -14.21 14.66 24.04
C GLY A 89 -13.36 15.71 23.33
N LYS A 90 -13.27 15.64 22.00
CA LYS A 90 -12.53 16.63 21.18
C LYS A 90 -13.19 18.03 21.14
N GLY A 91 -14.35 18.19 21.78
CA GLY A 91 -15.17 19.39 21.71
C GLY A 91 -15.57 19.78 20.28
N THR A 92 -15.62 18.87 19.31
CA THR A 92 -15.90 19.24 17.91
C THR A 92 -17.31 19.80 17.68
N LYS A 93 -18.20 19.68 18.68
CA LYS A 93 -19.54 20.28 18.72
C LYS A 93 -19.69 21.38 19.79
N TYR A 94 -18.63 21.70 20.52
CA TYR A 94 -18.65 22.64 21.65
C TYR A 94 -17.51 23.66 21.50
N GLU A 95 -17.82 24.94 21.64
CA GLU A 95 -16.83 26.00 21.48
C GLU A 95 -15.84 26.04 22.65
N ASP A 96 -16.29 25.62 23.85
CA ASP A 96 -15.48 25.54 25.05
C ASP A 96 -14.87 24.14 25.23
N LYS A 97 -13.56 24.09 25.52
CA LYS A 97 -12.76 22.86 25.63
C LYS A 97 -11.76 22.99 26.79
N PRO A 98 -12.24 23.13 28.03
CA PRO A 98 -11.35 23.30 29.17
C PRO A 98 -10.40 22.09 29.28
N ASP A 99 -9.11 22.39 29.40
CA ASP A 99 -8.03 21.44 29.69
C ASP A 99 -7.94 20.22 28.73
N PHE A 100 -8.44 20.34 27.50
CA PHE A 100 -8.45 19.23 26.52
C PHE A 100 -7.06 18.62 26.32
N ASP A 101 -6.03 19.44 26.13
CA ASP A 101 -4.66 18.95 25.86
C ASP A 101 -4.11 18.15 27.05
N ALA A 102 -4.37 18.60 28.29
CA ALA A 102 -3.94 17.92 29.50
C ALA A 102 -4.70 16.59 29.70
N ASN A 103 -6.02 16.60 29.48
CA ASN A 103 -6.87 15.42 29.57
C ASN A 103 -6.52 14.38 28.51
N TYR A 104 -6.25 14.82 27.28
CA TYR A 104 -5.83 13.95 26.20
C TYR A 104 -4.47 13.30 26.48
N ALA A 105 -3.49 14.10 26.95
CA ALA A 105 -2.18 13.57 27.33
C ALA A 105 -2.25 12.57 28.49
N LEU A 106 -3.12 12.80 29.48
CA LEU A 106 -3.35 11.85 30.56
C LEU A 106 -3.98 10.54 30.04
N ALA A 107 -5.02 10.63 29.22
CA ALA A 107 -5.68 9.47 28.63
C ALA A 107 -4.73 8.66 27.72
N GLU A 108 -3.86 9.34 26.97
CA GLU A 108 -2.86 8.67 26.13
C GLU A 108 -1.81 7.95 26.98
N ARG A 109 -1.31 8.56 28.05
CA ARG A 109 -0.38 7.88 28.99
C ARG A 109 -1.02 6.67 29.65
N LEU A 110 -2.25 6.80 30.16
CA LEU A 110 -2.98 5.68 30.78
C LEU A 110 -3.24 4.55 29.78
N THR A 111 -3.61 4.89 28.55
CA THR A 111 -3.72 3.93 27.44
C THR A 111 -2.38 3.24 27.24
N GLN A 112 -1.29 3.99 27.05
CA GLN A 112 0.03 3.41 26.85
C GLN A 112 0.45 2.51 28.02
N ASP A 113 0.26 2.90 29.28
CA ASP A 113 0.65 2.06 30.42
C ASP A 113 -0.20 0.78 30.52
N VAL A 114 -1.51 0.88 30.31
CA VAL A 114 -2.43 -0.26 30.34
C VAL A 114 -2.13 -1.23 29.19
N TYR A 115 -1.87 -0.71 27.98
CA TYR A 115 -1.64 -1.53 26.78
C TYR A 115 -0.17 -1.92 26.56
N VAL A 116 0.83 -1.23 27.11
CA VAL A 116 2.25 -1.65 27.13
C VAL A 116 2.48 -2.73 28.19
N SER A 117 1.62 -2.82 29.20
CA SER A 117 1.56 -3.96 30.12
C SER A 117 1.00 -5.25 29.48
N GLU A 118 0.53 -5.19 28.22
CA GLU A 118 0.38 -6.39 27.39
C GLU A 118 1.73 -7.10 27.39
N LYS A 119 1.80 -8.26 28.04
CA LYS A 119 3.00 -9.09 28.10
C LYS A 119 3.55 -9.23 26.69
N THR A 120 4.61 -8.46 26.43
CA THR A 120 5.64 -8.76 25.45
C THR A 120 6.01 -10.22 25.62
N PHE A 121 5.43 -11.09 24.79
CA PHE A 121 6.30 -12.05 24.14
C PHE A 121 7.27 -11.18 23.35
N SER A 122 8.41 -10.88 23.97
CA SER A 122 9.51 -10.29 23.23
C SER A 122 9.79 -11.28 22.10
N PHE A 123 10.01 -10.76 20.90
CA PHE A 123 10.20 -11.60 19.73
C PHE A 123 11.34 -12.61 19.97
N GLU A 124 12.32 -12.23 20.78
CA GLU A 124 13.41 -13.07 21.27
C GLU A 124 12.91 -14.30 22.05
N LYS A 125 11.92 -14.15 22.94
CA LYS A 125 11.31 -15.28 23.67
C LYS A 125 10.54 -16.21 22.75
N ILE A 126 9.88 -15.70 21.71
CA ILE A 126 9.20 -16.53 20.70
C ILE A 126 10.24 -17.41 19.98
N LEU A 127 11.40 -16.84 19.62
CA LEU A 127 12.50 -17.58 19.00
C LEU A 127 13.12 -18.64 19.92
N GLU A 128 13.05 -18.47 21.25
CA GLU A 128 13.58 -19.43 22.22
C GLU A 128 12.67 -20.65 22.44
N VAL A 129 11.36 -20.47 22.36
CA VAL A 129 10.37 -21.54 22.63
C VAL A 129 9.82 -22.20 21.37
N LEU A 130 10.37 -21.85 20.21
CA LEU A 130 9.90 -22.33 18.91
C LEU A 130 10.20 -23.83 18.75
N PRO A 131 9.19 -24.69 18.58
CA PRO A 131 9.42 -26.13 18.39
C PRO A 131 10.26 -26.40 17.14
N GLU A 132 11.14 -27.40 17.19
CA GLU A 132 12.04 -27.73 16.06
C GLU A 132 11.29 -28.05 14.75
N GLN A 133 10.06 -28.55 14.86
CA GLN A 133 9.20 -28.89 13.73
C GLN A 133 8.57 -27.65 13.07
N THR A 134 8.59 -26.50 13.73
CA THR A 134 7.98 -25.27 13.22
C THR A 134 8.99 -24.49 12.38
N LYS A 135 8.60 -24.16 11.14
CA LYS A 135 9.34 -23.23 10.28
C LYS A 135 8.70 -21.86 10.36
N LEU A 136 9.35 -20.94 11.08
CA LEU A 136 8.92 -19.54 11.13
C LEU A 136 9.42 -18.81 9.88
N VAL A 137 8.48 -18.26 9.09
CA VAL A 137 8.78 -17.39 7.94
C VAL A 137 8.38 -15.97 8.29
N LEU A 138 9.34 -15.05 8.25
CA LEU A 138 9.12 -13.62 8.51
C LEU A 138 9.20 -12.87 7.20
N TYR A 139 8.11 -12.17 6.84
CA TYR A 139 8.07 -11.30 5.69
C TYR A 139 7.97 -9.85 6.14
N TYR A 140 8.86 -9.00 5.64
CA TYR A 140 8.87 -7.57 5.92
C TYR A 140 9.07 -6.80 4.63
N SER A 141 8.13 -5.92 4.30
CA SER A 141 8.05 -5.22 3.01
C SER A 141 8.89 -3.94 2.93
N LYS A 142 9.53 -3.54 4.03
CA LYS A 142 10.40 -2.36 4.11
C LYS A 142 11.81 -2.78 4.50
N LYS A 143 12.78 -1.88 4.32
CA LYS A 143 14.12 -2.11 4.85
C LYS A 143 14.06 -2.15 6.38
N PRO A 144 14.40 -3.28 7.04
CA PRO A 144 14.35 -3.36 8.49
C PRO A 144 15.43 -2.45 9.10
N ASP A 145 15.14 -1.86 10.27
CA ASP A 145 16.15 -1.10 11.01
C ASP A 145 17.17 -2.07 11.62
N MET A 146 18.31 -2.20 10.92
CA MET A 146 19.38 -3.14 11.27
C MET A 146 20.05 -2.84 12.62
N ARG A 147 19.76 -1.69 13.24
CA ARG A 147 20.32 -1.30 14.55
C ARG A 147 19.55 -1.92 15.71
N LYS A 148 18.28 -2.27 15.53
CA LYS A 148 17.41 -2.81 16.59
C LYS A 148 17.85 -4.20 17.05
N ALA A 149 17.71 -4.47 18.34
CA ALA A 149 18.09 -5.74 18.97
C ALA A 149 17.40 -6.95 18.31
N VAL A 150 16.09 -6.82 18.03
CA VAL A 150 15.29 -7.87 17.37
C VAL A 150 15.87 -8.30 16.01
N TYR A 151 16.33 -7.36 15.17
CA TYR A 151 16.92 -7.70 13.87
C TYR A 151 18.24 -8.45 14.03
N LYS A 152 19.08 -8.00 14.98
CA LYS A 152 20.35 -8.67 15.28
C LYS A 152 20.13 -10.10 15.76
N GLU A 153 19.08 -10.35 16.53
CA GLU A 153 18.75 -11.68 17.04
C GLU A 153 18.17 -12.60 15.96
N ILE A 154 17.26 -12.09 15.12
CA ILE A 154 16.76 -12.81 13.93
C ILE A 154 17.94 -13.22 13.04
N LYS A 155 18.87 -12.30 12.76
CA LYS A 155 20.01 -12.55 11.88
C LYS A 155 20.93 -13.68 12.36
N LYS A 156 21.02 -13.90 13.68
CA LYS A 156 21.80 -15.02 14.24
C LYS A 156 21.11 -16.38 14.06
N LYS A 157 19.78 -16.41 14.09
CA LYS A 157 18.96 -17.63 14.18
C LYS A 157 18.24 -18.01 12.88
N ALA A 158 18.13 -17.09 11.92
CA ALA A 158 17.37 -17.26 10.69
C ALA A 158 18.24 -17.14 9.43
N VAL A 159 17.84 -17.87 8.38
CA VAL A 159 18.33 -17.61 7.02
C VAL A 159 17.66 -16.33 6.51
N CYS A 160 18.43 -15.28 6.33
CA CYS A 160 17.93 -13.99 5.85
C CYS A 160 18.08 -13.91 4.33
N ALA A 161 17.00 -13.60 3.63
CA ALA A 161 17.00 -13.29 2.20
C ALA A 161 16.44 -11.89 1.99
N GLU A 162 17.15 -11.08 1.20
CA GLU A 162 16.69 -9.76 0.79
C GLU A 162 16.03 -9.86 -0.59
N GLY A 163 14.77 -9.43 -0.68
CA GLY A 163 13.99 -9.39 -1.92
C GLY A 163 14.06 -8.04 -2.61
N ASP A 164 15.22 -7.38 -2.59
CA ASP A 164 15.38 -6.08 -3.24
C ASP A 164 15.15 -6.21 -4.76
N SER A 165 14.48 -5.21 -5.34
CA SER A 165 14.35 -5.12 -6.79
C SER A 165 15.74 -5.01 -7.42
N LEU A 166 16.05 -5.92 -8.34
CA LEU A 166 17.34 -5.99 -9.01
C LEU A 166 17.63 -4.69 -9.78
N LYS A 167 18.80 -4.07 -9.54
CA LYS A 167 19.25 -2.87 -10.25
C LYS A 167 19.84 -3.19 -11.62
N GLU A 168 19.39 -2.46 -12.65
CA GLU A 168 19.93 -2.38 -14.03
C GLU A 168 20.34 -3.74 -14.64
N ASP A 169 21.65 -3.96 -14.74
CA ASP A 169 22.31 -5.18 -15.19
C ASP A 169 21.86 -6.44 -14.47
N ALA A 170 21.45 -6.32 -13.21
CA ALA A 170 21.14 -7.46 -12.38
C ALA A 170 19.85 -8.16 -12.85
N LEU A 171 18.85 -7.45 -13.39
CA LEU A 171 17.66 -8.10 -13.93
C LEU A 171 17.97 -8.89 -15.20
N LEU A 172 18.73 -8.30 -16.12
CA LEU A 172 19.18 -8.99 -17.34
C LEU A 172 20.05 -10.21 -17.02
N LYS A 173 21.04 -10.02 -16.14
CA LYS A 173 21.91 -11.11 -15.65
C LYS A 173 21.11 -12.19 -14.95
N TRP A 174 20.13 -11.80 -14.12
CA TRP A 174 19.23 -12.74 -13.44
C TRP A 174 18.37 -13.51 -14.43
N LEU A 175 17.81 -12.85 -15.45
CA LEU A 175 16.96 -13.47 -16.45
C LEU A 175 17.76 -14.50 -17.26
N ILE A 176 18.92 -14.11 -17.78
CA ILE A 176 19.82 -15.01 -18.52
C ILE A 176 20.30 -16.15 -17.61
N SER A 177 20.64 -15.88 -16.36
CA SER A 177 21.05 -16.93 -15.41
C SER A 177 19.90 -17.87 -15.04
N SER A 178 18.67 -17.36 -14.95
CA SER A 178 17.49 -18.18 -14.63
C SER A 178 17.11 -19.05 -15.82
N ALA A 179 17.15 -18.51 -17.04
CA ALA A 179 16.98 -19.28 -18.27
C ALA A 179 18.00 -20.42 -18.35
N LYS A 180 19.28 -20.15 -18.02
CA LYS A 180 20.33 -21.17 -18.01
C LYS A 180 20.06 -22.31 -17.01
N LYS A 181 19.49 -22.02 -15.84
CA LYS A 181 19.09 -23.05 -14.84
C LYS A 181 17.98 -23.95 -15.37
N GLU A 182 17.12 -23.41 -16.23
CA GLU A 182 16.05 -24.14 -16.91
C GLU A 182 16.52 -24.82 -18.21
N GLY A 183 17.83 -24.77 -18.54
CA GLY A 183 18.41 -25.37 -19.75
C GLY A 183 18.29 -24.51 -21.01
N ILE A 184 17.82 -23.27 -20.90
CA ILE A 184 17.59 -22.35 -22.02
C ILE A 184 18.80 -21.42 -22.19
N ARG A 185 19.34 -21.32 -23.40
CA ARG A 185 20.38 -20.35 -23.78
C ARG A 185 19.73 -19.11 -24.38
N LEU A 186 19.47 -18.13 -23.52
CA LEU A 186 18.86 -16.87 -23.90
C LEU A 186 19.95 -15.88 -24.37
N ALA A 187 19.92 -15.46 -25.63
CA ALA A 187 20.80 -14.41 -26.14
C ALA A 187 20.43 -13.05 -25.52
N LYS A 188 21.42 -12.15 -25.37
CA LYS A 188 21.20 -10.83 -24.75
C LYS A 188 20.06 -10.02 -25.42
N PRO A 189 19.99 -9.86 -26.75
CA PRO A 189 18.91 -9.11 -27.40
C PRO A 189 17.52 -9.72 -27.15
N VAL A 190 17.45 -11.05 -27.11
CA VAL A 190 16.22 -11.81 -26.86
C VAL A 190 15.74 -11.60 -25.41
N ALA A 191 16.67 -11.57 -24.45
CA ALA A 191 16.38 -11.26 -23.05
C ALA A 191 15.91 -9.80 -22.86
N GLU A 192 16.54 -8.86 -23.56
CA GLU A 192 16.15 -7.44 -23.54
C GLU A 192 14.74 -7.25 -24.13
N LEU A 193 14.43 -7.91 -25.24
CA LEU A 193 13.10 -7.93 -25.83
C LEU A 193 12.05 -8.48 -24.86
N LEU A 194 12.35 -9.57 -24.15
CA LEU A 194 11.43 -10.15 -23.18
C LEU A 194 11.16 -9.18 -22.01
N ILE A 195 12.18 -8.49 -21.52
CA ILE A 195 12.04 -7.45 -20.49
C ILE A 195 11.25 -6.25 -21.00
N GLU A 196 11.42 -5.87 -22.26
CA GLU A 196 10.67 -4.77 -22.87
C GLU A 196 9.18 -5.07 -23.00
N ILE A 197 8.85 -6.31 -23.36
CA ILE A 197 7.48 -6.79 -23.49
C ILE A 197 6.84 -6.96 -22.10
N CYS A 198 7.42 -7.82 -21.25
CA CYS A 198 6.81 -8.24 -19.99
C CYS A 198 7.08 -7.28 -18.82
N GLY A 199 7.95 -6.29 -19.04
CA GLY A 199 8.43 -5.40 -17.99
C GLY A 199 9.38 -6.09 -17.02
N SER A 200 9.49 -5.49 -15.84
CA SER A 200 10.50 -5.81 -14.83
C SER A 200 9.96 -6.67 -13.67
N GLU A 201 8.88 -7.42 -13.89
CA GLU A 201 8.33 -8.35 -12.89
C GLU A 201 8.98 -9.73 -13.02
N MET A 202 9.77 -10.12 -12.02
CA MET A 202 10.56 -11.35 -12.06
C MET A 202 9.68 -12.60 -12.18
N TYR A 203 8.53 -12.64 -11.52
CA TYR A 203 7.59 -13.76 -11.65
C TYR A 203 7.01 -13.87 -13.06
N ALA A 204 6.64 -12.75 -13.69
CA ALA A 204 6.14 -12.74 -15.06
C ALA A 204 7.22 -13.26 -16.03
N LEU A 205 8.45 -12.72 -15.93
CA LEU A 205 9.58 -13.16 -16.74
C LEU A 205 9.88 -14.65 -16.55
N LYS A 206 9.82 -15.15 -15.31
CA LYS A 206 10.02 -16.58 -15.01
C LYS A 206 8.94 -17.44 -15.67
N ASN A 207 7.67 -17.03 -15.61
CA ASN A 207 6.58 -17.75 -16.25
C ASN A 207 6.79 -17.87 -17.77
N GLU A 208 7.33 -16.84 -18.43
CA GLU A 208 7.66 -16.89 -19.85
C GLU A 208 8.82 -17.85 -20.15
N LEU A 209 9.82 -17.95 -19.26
CA LEU A 209 10.87 -18.97 -19.36
C LEU A 209 10.32 -20.39 -19.19
N GLU A 210 9.35 -20.58 -18.28
CA GLU A 210 8.69 -21.87 -18.09
C GLU A 210 7.92 -22.27 -19.35
N LYS A 211 7.21 -21.35 -20.01
CA LYS A 211 6.54 -21.63 -21.30
C LYS A 211 7.50 -22.09 -22.38
N LEU A 212 8.67 -21.46 -22.50
CA LEU A 212 9.72 -21.89 -23.45
C LEU A 212 10.18 -23.32 -23.19
N LYS A 213 10.39 -23.66 -21.91
CA LYS A 213 10.75 -25.00 -21.50
C LYS A 213 9.67 -26.02 -21.87
N TYR A 214 8.40 -25.71 -21.61
CA TYR A 214 7.27 -26.56 -22.01
C TYR A 214 7.16 -26.72 -23.53
N ALA A 215 7.43 -25.66 -24.29
CA ALA A 215 7.49 -25.68 -25.75
C ALA A 215 8.76 -26.36 -26.30
N GLN A 216 9.68 -26.80 -25.44
CA GLN A 216 10.98 -27.40 -25.80
C GLN A 216 11.87 -26.49 -26.65
N ILE A 217 11.78 -25.17 -26.43
CA ILE A 217 12.59 -24.16 -27.11
C ILE A 217 13.78 -23.78 -26.21
N PHE A 218 14.96 -24.31 -26.51
CA PHE A 218 16.16 -24.11 -25.69
C PHE A 218 17.10 -23.01 -26.20
N GLN A 219 16.93 -22.55 -27.44
CA GLN A 219 17.69 -21.45 -28.03
C GLN A 219 16.73 -20.49 -28.74
N PRO A 220 15.90 -19.76 -27.98
CA PRO A 220 14.84 -18.94 -28.56
C PRO A 220 15.41 -17.80 -29.40
N THR A 221 14.77 -17.59 -30.55
CA THR A 221 14.90 -16.40 -31.39
C THR A 221 13.98 -15.28 -30.91
N GLU A 222 14.09 -14.09 -31.51
CA GLU A 222 13.13 -13.01 -31.26
C GLU A 222 11.70 -13.38 -31.68
N GLU A 223 11.55 -14.16 -32.75
CA GLU A 223 10.25 -14.64 -33.22
C GLU A 223 9.64 -15.62 -32.22
N ASP A 224 10.44 -16.54 -31.68
CA ASP A 224 9.99 -17.46 -30.62
C ASP A 224 9.51 -16.69 -29.39
N MET A 225 10.22 -15.63 -28.97
CA MET A 225 9.78 -14.78 -27.85
C MET A 225 8.42 -14.15 -28.13
N ARG A 226 8.26 -13.55 -29.31
CA ARG A 226 7.01 -12.91 -29.72
C ARG A 226 5.84 -13.88 -29.70
N ASN A 227 6.07 -15.13 -30.12
CA ASN A 227 5.05 -16.18 -30.10
C ASN A 227 4.71 -16.62 -28.67
N ILE A 228 5.69 -16.73 -27.77
CA ILE A 228 5.47 -17.17 -26.39
C ILE A 228 4.67 -16.16 -25.55
N VAL A 229 4.96 -14.87 -25.74
CA VAL A 229 4.31 -13.78 -25.00
C VAL A 229 3.01 -13.30 -25.67
N ALA A 230 2.68 -13.87 -26.84
CA ALA A 230 1.47 -13.53 -27.59
C ALA A 230 0.20 -13.71 -26.75
N GLY A 231 -0.74 -12.78 -26.90
CA GLY A 231 -2.02 -12.78 -26.18
C GLY A 231 -1.97 -12.22 -24.76
N SER A 232 -0.81 -11.78 -24.28
CA SER A 232 -0.74 -10.94 -23.07
C SER A 232 -1.08 -9.48 -23.38
N ARG A 233 -1.65 -8.76 -22.39
CA ARG A 233 -1.99 -7.34 -22.55
C ARG A 233 -0.73 -6.50 -22.76
N GLU A 234 0.34 -6.87 -22.07
CA GLU A 234 1.68 -6.31 -22.14
C GLU A 234 2.29 -6.43 -23.55
N TYR A 235 2.07 -7.57 -24.21
CA TYR A 235 2.48 -7.75 -25.60
C TYR A 235 1.65 -6.90 -26.57
N ASP A 236 0.33 -6.85 -26.40
CA ASP A 236 -0.53 -6.05 -27.28
C ASP A 236 -0.22 -4.56 -27.17
N ILE A 237 0.02 -4.04 -25.95
CA ILE A 237 0.43 -2.64 -25.75
C ILE A 237 1.82 -2.36 -26.33
N PHE A 238 2.77 -3.30 -26.17
CA PHE A 238 4.10 -3.17 -26.73
C PHE A 238 4.06 -3.05 -28.25
N ASN A 239 3.38 -3.98 -28.93
CA ASN A 239 3.26 -3.95 -30.39
C ASN A 239 2.47 -2.74 -30.88
N PHE A 240 1.38 -2.38 -30.19
CA PHE A 240 0.61 -1.19 -30.53
C PHE A 240 1.48 0.07 -30.45
N HIS A 241 2.20 0.26 -29.34
CA HIS A 241 3.05 1.43 -29.13
C HIS A 241 4.13 1.52 -30.22
N ASN A 242 4.84 0.42 -30.48
CA ASN A 242 5.89 0.38 -31.50
C ASN A 242 5.35 0.61 -32.91
N ALA A 243 4.20 0.02 -33.26
CA ALA A 243 3.56 0.24 -34.55
C ALA A 243 3.11 1.70 -34.73
N MET A 244 2.57 2.34 -33.68
CA MET A 244 2.23 3.76 -33.73
C MET A 244 3.46 4.66 -33.90
N MET A 245 4.54 4.37 -33.15
CA MET A 245 5.83 5.08 -33.24
C MET A 245 6.45 4.97 -34.65
N ALA A 246 6.37 3.79 -35.26
CA ALA A 246 6.87 3.53 -36.61
C ALA A 246 5.99 4.10 -37.73
N GLY A 247 4.80 4.65 -37.41
CA GLY A 247 3.82 5.09 -38.41
C GLY A 247 3.04 3.95 -39.07
N ASN A 248 3.15 2.73 -38.56
CA ASN A 248 2.42 1.54 -39.03
C ASN A 248 0.98 1.51 -38.47
N TYR A 249 0.20 2.54 -38.78
CA TYR A 249 -1.13 2.75 -38.18
C TYR A 249 -2.11 1.60 -38.45
N SER A 250 -2.04 0.96 -39.62
CA SER A 250 -2.90 -0.18 -39.96
C SER A 250 -2.71 -1.35 -39.00
N GLU A 251 -1.46 -1.68 -38.66
CA GLU A 251 -1.13 -2.74 -37.70
C GLU A 251 -1.57 -2.36 -36.29
N ALA A 252 -1.25 -1.15 -35.84
CA ALA A 252 -1.64 -0.65 -34.53
C ALA A 252 -3.18 -0.70 -34.35
N PHE A 253 -3.94 -0.20 -35.31
CA PHE A 253 -5.40 -0.22 -35.20
C PHE A 253 -5.99 -1.63 -35.27
N ASN A 254 -5.36 -2.58 -35.98
CA ASN A 254 -5.80 -3.98 -35.95
C ASN A 254 -5.65 -4.61 -34.56
N ILE A 255 -4.59 -4.26 -33.81
CA ILE A 255 -4.41 -4.70 -32.42
C ILE A 255 -5.50 -4.08 -31.53
N PHE A 256 -5.68 -2.76 -31.61
CA PHE A 256 -6.67 -2.05 -30.81
C PHE A 256 -8.11 -2.53 -31.06
N GLU A 257 -8.47 -2.83 -32.31
CA GLU A 257 -9.78 -3.35 -32.69
C GLU A 257 -10.13 -4.68 -32.01
N LYS A 258 -9.14 -5.54 -31.77
CA LYS A 258 -9.33 -6.80 -31.04
C LYS A 258 -9.60 -6.52 -29.57
N LEU A 259 -8.83 -5.62 -28.95
CA LEU A 259 -8.91 -5.28 -27.54
C LEU A 259 -10.21 -4.55 -27.17
N ARG A 260 -10.66 -3.60 -28.01
CA ARG A 260 -11.82 -2.75 -27.69
C ARG A 260 -13.15 -3.48 -27.57
N ARG A 261 -13.21 -4.75 -27.99
CA ARG A 261 -14.41 -5.60 -27.89
C ARG A 261 -14.68 -6.02 -26.44
N ASP A 262 -13.63 -6.12 -25.63
CA ASP A 262 -13.72 -6.43 -24.20
C ASP A 262 -13.47 -5.15 -23.39
N ARG A 263 -14.43 -4.76 -22.56
CA ARG A 263 -14.35 -3.51 -21.77
C ARG A 263 -13.19 -3.55 -20.76
N SER A 264 -12.97 -4.68 -20.12
CA SER A 264 -11.90 -4.86 -19.13
C SER A 264 -10.53 -4.79 -19.80
N ALA A 265 -10.37 -5.46 -20.94
CA ALA A 265 -9.15 -5.39 -21.75
C ALA A 265 -8.87 -3.96 -22.24
N LEU A 266 -9.89 -3.25 -22.72
CA LEU A 266 -9.78 -1.86 -23.16
C LEU A 266 -9.35 -0.92 -22.02
N MET A 267 -9.96 -1.05 -20.83
CA MET A 267 -9.58 -0.25 -19.67
C MET A 267 -8.13 -0.53 -19.24
N GLY A 268 -7.74 -1.80 -19.17
CA GLY A 268 -6.37 -2.19 -18.85
C GLY A 268 -5.36 -1.63 -19.87
N PHE A 269 -5.71 -1.68 -21.16
CA PHE A 269 -4.87 -1.16 -22.23
C PHE A 269 -4.64 0.37 -22.12
N ILE A 270 -5.70 1.15 -21.86
CA ILE A 270 -5.55 2.60 -21.64
C ILE A 270 -4.69 2.87 -20.40
N GLY A 271 -4.87 2.12 -19.31
CA GLY A 271 -4.02 2.22 -18.13
C GLY A 271 -2.53 1.95 -18.41
N LEU A 272 -2.23 0.94 -19.24
CA LEU A 272 -0.86 0.61 -19.66
C LEU A 272 -0.26 1.67 -20.60
N LEU A 273 -1.07 2.34 -21.44
CA LEU A 273 -0.61 3.51 -22.19
C LEU A 273 -0.23 4.66 -21.26
N VAL A 274 -1.06 4.96 -20.25
CA VAL A 274 -0.75 5.99 -19.26
C VAL A 274 0.56 5.68 -18.54
N SER A 275 0.81 4.41 -18.19
CA SER A 275 2.07 4.02 -17.54
C SER A 275 3.30 4.11 -18.45
N LYS A 276 3.14 4.18 -19.78
CA LYS A 276 4.23 4.48 -20.73
C LYS A 276 4.46 5.99 -20.89
N PHE A 277 3.41 6.78 -21.07
CA PHE A 277 3.53 8.23 -21.30
C PHE A 277 3.90 9.03 -20.05
N SER A 278 3.49 8.58 -18.86
CA SER A 278 3.76 9.33 -17.62
C SER A 278 5.27 9.42 -17.32
N PRO A 279 6.05 8.31 -17.39
CA PRO A 279 7.51 8.39 -17.31
C PRO A 279 8.13 9.21 -18.45
N MET A 280 7.60 9.12 -19.67
CA MET A 280 8.12 9.86 -20.82
C MET A 280 8.04 11.38 -20.62
N TYR A 281 7.04 11.90 -19.90
CA TYR A 281 6.94 13.34 -19.60
C TYR A 281 8.12 13.84 -18.75
N MET A 282 8.52 13.08 -17.74
CA MET A 282 9.69 13.39 -16.92
C MET A 282 10.98 13.15 -17.69
N ALA A 283 11.03 12.07 -18.47
CA ALA A 283 12.18 11.73 -19.30
C ALA A 283 12.48 12.81 -20.34
N ARG A 284 11.45 13.35 -21.01
CA ARG A 284 11.58 14.41 -22.01
C ARG A 284 12.21 15.67 -21.45
N GLN A 285 11.79 16.11 -20.27
CA GLN A 285 12.38 17.27 -19.61
C GLN A 285 13.86 17.04 -19.28
N CYS A 286 14.22 15.83 -18.84
CA CYS A 286 15.61 15.47 -18.59
C CYS A 286 16.43 15.42 -19.88
N ALA A 287 15.84 14.91 -20.97
CA ALA A 287 16.46 14.90 -22.29
C ALA A 287 16.66 16.33 -22.85
N ASP A 288 15.70 17.24 -22.62
CA ASP A 288 15.82 18.66 -22.99
C ASP A 288 16.91 19.38 -22.20
N ALA A 289 17.18 18.91 -20.98
CA ALA A 289 18.33 19.34 -20.17
C ALA A 289 19.67 18.71 -20.60
N GLY A 290 19.70 17.95 -21.71
CA GLY A 290 20.92 17.36 -22.28
C GLY A 290 21.37 16.04 -21.67
N MET A 291 20.53 15.39 -20.84
CA MET A 291 20.86 14.09 -20.25
C MET A 291 20.77 12.96 -21.29
N ASN A 292 21.67 11.98 -21.19
CA ASN A 292 21.59 10.74 -21.99
C ASN A 292 20.62 9.72 -21.36
N ASP A 293 20.23 8.69 -22.11
CA ASP A 293 19.18 7.74 -21.70
C ASP A 293 19.45 7.07 -20.35
N ARG A 294 20.71 6.72 -20.09
CA ARG A 294 21.13 6.13 -18.83
C ARG A 294 20.95 7.09 -17.66
N GLN A 295 21.42 8.33 -17.82
CA GLN A 295 21.29 9.37 -16.79
C GLN A 295 19.82 9.69 -16.50
N ILE A 296 18.98 9.72 -17.55
CA ILE A 296 17.54 9.91 -17.42
C ILE A 296 16.93 8.76 -16.63
N ALA A 297 17.20 7.51 -17.03
CA ALA A 297 16.66 6.32 -16.37
C ALA A 297 17.04 6.27 -14.87
N GLU A 298 18.32 6.51 -14.55
CA GLU A 298 18.81 6.58 -13.16
C GLU A 298 18.08 7.66 -12.35
N ARG A 299 17.92 8.86 -12.92
CA ARG A 299 17.23 9.98 -12.27
C ARG A 299 15.75 9.69 -12.03
N LEU A 300 15.05 9.14 -13.03
CA LEU A 300 13.65 8.77 -12.91
C LEU A 300 13.46 7.69 -11.83
N SER A 301 14.29 6.65 -11.85
CA SER A 301 14.24 5.58 -10.85
C SER A 301 14.45 6.09 -9.43
N GLN A 302 15.43 6.98 -9.23
CA GLN A 302 15.70 7.57 -7.91
C GLN A 302 14.57 8.49 -7.43
N ALA A 303 14.02 9.31 -8.32
CA ALA A 303 13.03 10.32 -7.95
C ALA A 303 11.62 9.74 -7.73
N THR A 304 11.27 8.65 -8.42
CA THR A 304 9.88 8.17 -8.50
C THR A 304 9.69 6.74 -8.03
N GLY A 305 10.77 5.97 -7.89
CA GLY A 305 10.70 4.53 -7.64
C GLY A 305 10.33 3.69 -8.87
N ILE A 306 10.19 4.29 -10.06
CA ILE A 306 10.00 3.55 -11.32
C ILE A 306 11.21 2.63 -11.53
N LYS A 307 10.99 1.36 -11.90
CA LYS A 307 12.08 0.42 -12.16
C LYS A 307 12.91 0.86 -13.38
N HIS A 308 14.18 0.48 -13.39
CA HIS A 308 15.14 0.99 -14.37
C HIS A 308 14.72 0.75 -15.84
N TYR A 309 14.29 -0.46 -16.19
CA TYR A 309 13.91 -0.78 -17.59
C TYR A 309 12.75 0.06 -18.12
N PRO A 310 11.60 0.16 -17.41
CA PRO A 310 10.55 1.11 -17.78
C PRO A 310 11.05 2.56 -17.93
N ALA A 311 11.95 3.00 -17.05
CA ALA A 311 12.53 4.35 -17.14
C ALA A 311 13.48 4.50 -18.35
N LEU A 312 14.23 3.45 -18.70
CA LEU A 312 15.13 3.42 -19.85
C LEU A 312 14.35 3.44 -21.17
N PHE A 313 13.28 2.65 -21.29
CA PHE A 313 12.40 2.69 -22.47
C PHE A 313 11.73 4.06 -22.60
N ALA A 314 11.25 4.64 -21.50
CA ALA A 314 10.72 6.00 -21.53
C ALA A 314 11.78 7.05 -21.94
N ALA A 315 13.03 6.89 -21.51
CA ALA A 315 14.13 7.77 -21.92
C ALA A 315 14.43 7.67 -23.41
N ARG A 316 14.42 6.45 -23.97
CA ARG A 316 14.55 6.20 -25.41
C ARG A 316 13.37 6.79 -26.18
N ASP A 317 12.16 6.38 -25.84
CA ASP A 317 10.95 6.66 -26.62
C ASP A 317 10.55 8.15 -26.53
N CYS A 318 10.86 8.85 -25.43
CA CYS A 318 10.56 10.28 -25.32
C CYS A 318 11.31 11.14 -26.35
N ARG A 319 12.39 10.62 -26.98
CA ARG A 319 13.19 11.35 -27.95
C ARG A 319 12.41 11.71 -29.22
N ASP A 320 11.41 10.91 -29.57
CA ASP A 320 10.56 11.12 -30.74
C ASP A 320 9.39 12.08 -30.49
N PHE A 321 9.25 12.59 -29.27
CA PHE A 321 8.17 13.49 -28.88
C PHE A 321 8.69 14.83 -28.39
N GLN A 322 7.92 15.88 -28.65
CA GLN A 322 7.99 17.16 -27.96
C GLN A 322 7.24 17.11 -26.64
N LEU A 323 7.65 17.94 -25.66
CA LEU A 323 7.00 17.97 -24.34
C LEU A 323 5.49 18.24 -24.41
N GLU A 324 5.06 19.14 -25.29
CA GLU A 324 3.64 19.45 -25.50
C GLU A 324 2.86 18.28 -26.10
N GLN A 325 3.49 17.46 -26.94
CA GLN A 325 2.85 16.25 -27.48
C GLN A 325 2.61 15.23 -26.37
N ILE A 326 3.58 15.03 -25.48
CA ILE A 326 3.42 14.12 -24.33
C ILE A 326 2.35 14.65 -23.37
N ARG A 327 2.30 15.96 -23.13
CA ARG A 327 1.25 16.57 -22.29
C ARG A 327 -0.14 16.37 -22.89
N ARG A 328 -0.29 16.61 -24.19
CA ARG A 328 -1.54 16.35 -24.92
C ARG A 328 -1.91 14.87 -24.87
N ALA A 329 -0.94 13.99 -25.02
CA ALA A 329 -1.16 12.55 -24.94
C ALA A 329 -1.74 12.13 -23.58
N LEU A 330 -1.16 12.64 -22.48
CA LEU A 330 -1.66 12.39 -21.13
C LEU A 330 -3.09 12.91 -20.93
N GLN A 331 -3.42 14.09 -21.48
CA GLN A 331 -4.78 14.64 -21.42
C GLN A 331 -5.80 13.81 -22.18
N GLU A 332 -5.48 13.37 -23.41
CA GLU A 332 -6.35 12.51 -24.21
C GLU A 332 -6.55 11.13 -23.52
N LEU A 333 -5.49 10.56 -22.94
CA LEU A 333 -5.57 9.31 -22.18
C LEU A 333 -6.39 9.45 -20.87
N GLU A 334 -6.26 10.58 -20.17
CA GLU A 334 -7.05 10.86 -18.96
C GLU A 334 -8.55 10.95 -19.30
N GLN A 335 -8.91 11.65 -20.37
CA GLN A 335 -10.29 11.74 -20.84
C GLN A 335 -10.83 10.37 -21.21
N ALA A 336 -10.03 9.55 -21.90
CA ALA A 336 -10.38 8.19 -22.27
C ALA A 336 -10.61 7.30 -21.03
N ASP A 337 -9.70 7.32 -20.07
CA ASP A 337 -9.81 6.56 -18.81
C ASP A 337 -11.08 6.95 -18.03
N ARG A 338 -11.33 8.26 -17.91
CA ARG A 338 -12.54 8.78 -17.24
C ARG A 338 -13.81 8.30 -17.94
N ALA A 339 -13.89 8.46 -19.26
CA ALA A 339 -15.06 8.03 -20.05
C ALA A 339 -15.33 6.53 -19.90
N LEU A 340 -14.29 5.71 -19.90
CA LEU A 340 -14.43 4.26 -19.70
C LEU A 340 -14.84 3.89 -18.28
N LYS A 341 -14.38 4.59 -17.25
CA LYS A 341 -14.78 4.34 -15.86
C LYS A 341 -16.22 4.77 -15.55
N THR A 342 -16.76 5.75 -16.27
CA THR A 342 -18.12 6.26 -16.08
C THR A 342 -19.16 5.60 -17.01
N GLY A 343 -18.88 4.43 -17.58
CA GLY A 343 -19.83 3.71 -18.42
C GLY A 343 -19.82 4.11 -19.91
N GLY A 344 -19.09 5.17 -20.28
CA GLY A 344 -18.97 5.68 -21.65
C GLY A 344 -18.22 4.77 -22.63
N LYS A 345 -18.19 5.19 -23.89
CA LYS A 345 -17.45 4.58 -25.02
C LYS A 345 -16.34 5.53 -25.48
N LEU A 346 -15.47 5.06 -26.37
CA LEU A 346 -14.46 5.87 -27.07
C LEU A 346 -14.85 6.06 -28.55
N PRO A 347 -15.85 6.90 -28.89
CA PRO A 347 -16.05 7.32 -30.26
C PRO A 347 -14.79 8.12 -30.68
N GLU A 348 -14.26 7.88 -31.89
CA GLU A 348 -13.07 8.59 -32.43
C GLU A 348 -11.69 8.21 -31.85
N TYR A 349 -11.55 7.01 -31.28
CA TYR A 349 -10.25 6.49 -30.80
C TYR A 349 -9.10 6.61 -31.83
N LYS A 350 -9.37 6.48 -33.14
CA LYS A 350 -8.34 6.67 -34.17
C LYS A 350 -7.75 8.07 -34.16
N LEU A 351 -8.61 9.10 -34.11
CA LEU A 351 -8.18 10.50 -34.05
C LEU A 351 -7.43 10.77 -32.73
N MET A 352 -7.93 10.24 -31.62
CA MET A 352 -7.27 10.31 -30.32
C MET A 352 -5.82 9.76 -30.39
N PHE A 353 -5.63 8.56 -30.94
CA PHE A 353 -4.29 7.97 -31.07
C PHE A 353 -3.40 8.70 -32.07
N LEU A 354 -3.96 9.27 -33.14
CA LEU A 354 -3.20 10.13 -34.05
C LEU A 354 -2.79 11.45 -33.38
N LYS A 355 -3.58 12.01 -32.46
CA LYS A 355 -3.16 13.18 -31.67
C LYS A 355 -2.08 12.83 -30.65
N ILE A 356 -2.09 11.61 -30.12
CA ILE A 356 -1.10 11.09 -29.16
C ILE A 356 0.25 10.86 -29.84
N TYR A 357 0.26 10.14 -30.97
CA TYR A 357 1.48 9.65 -31.63
C TYR A 357 1.86 10.42 -32.90
N GLY A 358 0.96 11.26 -33.42
CA GLY A 358 1.19 11.98 -34.67
C GLY A 358 2.22 13.10 -34.52
N LYS A 359 3.01 13.28 -35.56
CA LYS A 359 3.81 14.49 -35.80
C LYS A 359 2.88 15.54 -36.44
N VAL A 360 2.02 16.15 -35.63
CA VAL A 360 1.14 17.25 -36.09
C VAL A 360 1.93 18.55 -36.13
#